data_AF-A0A518EUT9-F1
#
_entry.id   AF-A0A518EUT9-F1
#
_cell.length_a   1.000
_cell.length_b   1.000
_cell.length_c   1.000
_cell.angle_alpha   90.00
_cell.angle_beta   90.00
_cell.angle_gamma   90.00
#
_symmetry.space_group_name_H-M   'P 1'
#
loop_
_entity.id
_entity.type
_entity.pdbx_description
1 polymer ?
#
loop_
_entity_poly.entity_id
_entity_poly.type
_entity_poly.pdbx_seq_one_letter_code
_entity_poly.pdbx_strand_id
1 'polypeptide(L)' 'MAAHIGRPVTYEEALSCEHELGPDLAELALESDSPLMPDENGLYPVPAPGIKTDWEY' A
#
# COMPACT_ATOMS: atom_id res chain seq x y z
N MET A 1 -4.29 -3.80 2.86
CA MET A 1 -4.45 -5.08 3.61
C MET A 1 -4.84 -4.83 5.06
N ALA A 2 -5.34 -5.82 5.81
CA ALA A 2 -5.95 -5.68 7.15
C ALA A 2 -5.24 -4.71 8.12
N ALA A 3 -3.90 -4.69 8.11
CA ALA A 3 -3.08 -3.77 8.91
C ALA A 3 -3.26 -2.28 8.55
N HIS A 4 -3.54 -2.00 7.28
CA HIS A 4 -3.69 -0.65 6.71
C HIS A 4 -5.13 -0.14 6.80
N ILE A 5 -6.12 -1.02 6.69
CA ILE A 5 -7.52 -0.60 6.61
C ILE A 5 -8.23 -0.51 7.96
N GLY A 6 -7.59 -0.98 9.03
CA GLY A 6 -8.11 -0.89 10.41
C GLY A 6 -9.38 -1.70 10.68
N ARG A 7 -9.69 -2.68 9.83
CA ARG A 7 -10.84 -3.60 9.99
C ARG A 7 -10.38 -5.06 9.89
N PRO A 8 -11.11 -6.01 10.53
CA PRO A 8 -10.90 -7.42 10.27
C PRO A 8 -11.14 -7.73 8.77
N VAL A 9 -10.28 -8.58 8.23
CA VAL A 9 -10.37 -9.12 6.87
C VAL A 9 -10.44 -10.63 6.99
N THR A 10 -11.43 -11.23 6.36
CA THR A 10 -11.60 -12.68 6.30
C THR A 10 -10.57 -13.31 5.36
N TYR A 11 -10.36 -14.62 5.49
CA TYR A 11 -9.46 -15.35 4.61
C TYR A 11 -9.90 -15.27 3.14
N GLU A 12 -11.20 -15.35 2.88
CA GLU A 12 -11.76 -15.24 1.52
C GLU A 12 -11.52 -13.86 0.93
N GLU A 13 -11.75 -12.78 1.68
CA GLU A 13 -11.45 -11.41 1.23
C GLU A 13 -9.96 -11.19 0.95
N ALA A 14 -9.07 -11.80 1.74
CA ALA A 14 -7.63 -11.74 1.50
C ALA A 14 -7.23 -12.53 0.24
N LEU A 15 -7.86 -13.68 -0.01
CA LEU A 15 -7.61 -14.51 -1.19
C LEU A 15 -8.14 -13.87 -2.47
N SER A 16 -9.29 -13.17 -2.39
CA SER A 16 -9.91 -12.45 -3.50
C SER A 16 -9.41 -11.01 -3.64
N CYS A 17 -8.29 -10.66 -3.03
CA CYS A 17 -7.74 -9.31 -3.08
C CYS A 17 -7.31 -8.99 -4.52
N GLU A 18 -7.99 -8.04 -5.17
CA GLU A 18 -7.64 -7.56 -6.52
C GLU A 18 -6.38 -6.69 -6.53
N HIS A 19 -5.92 -6.27 -5.35
CA HIS A 19 -4.79 -5.37 -5.20
C HIS A 19 -3.47 -6.14 -5.29
N GLU A 20 -2.61 -5.70 -6.20
CA GLU A 20 -1.23 -6.18 -6.32
C GLU A 20 -0.38 -5.60 -5.18
N LEU A 21 0.20 -6.48 -4.35
CA LEU A 21 0.93 -6.09 -3.14
C LEU A 21 2.34 -5.52 -3.41
N GLY A 22 2.77 -5.52 -4.67
CA GLY A 22 4.09 -5.08 -5.09
C GLY A 22 4.05 -4.63 -6.55
N PRO A 23 3.36 -3.51 -6.85
CA PRO A 23 3.35 -2.97 -8.20
C PRO A 23 4.78 -2.69 -8.65
N ASP A 24 5.07 -3.04 -9.91
CA ASP A 24 6.37 -2.82 -10.56
C ASP A 24 7.58 -3.46 -9.85
N LEU A 25 7.35 -4.44 -8.95
CA LEU A 25 8.43 -5.12 -8.22
C LEU A 25 9.44 -5.82 -9.13
N ALA A 26 8.99 -6.31 -10.29
CA ALA A 26 9.85 -6.93 -11.29
C ALA A 26 10.79 -5.93 -11.98
N GLU A 27 10.41 -4.66 -12.04
CA GLU A 27 11.13 -3.58 -12.72
C GLU A 27 12.02 -2.77 -11.76
N LEU A 28 12.00 -3.11 -10.46
CA LEU A 28 12.73 -2.43 -9.41
C LEU A 28 14.25 -2.62 -9.59
N ALA A 29 14.95 -1.52 -9.83
CA ALA A 29 16.40 -1.47 -9.99
C ALA A 29 17.01 -0.61 -8.87
N LEU A 30 18.31 -0.76 -8.63
CA LEU A 30 18.97 0.05 -7.59
C LEU A 30 18.97 1.56 -7.91
N GLU A 31 18.84 1.88 -9.20
CA GLU A 31 18.84 3.24 -9.74
C GLU A 31 17.42 3.75 -10.03
N SER A 32 16.39 2.92 -9.89
CA SER A 32 15.01 3.32 -10.15
C SER A 32 14.46 4.20 -9.03
N ASP A 33 13.51 5.07 -9.37
CA ASP A 33 12.79 5.86 -8.38
C ASP A 33 12.04 4.95 -7.39
N SER A 34 11.83 5.47 -6.18
CA SER A 34 11.05 4.75 -5.16
C SER A 34 9.59 4.64 -5.61
N PRO A 35 8.96 3.45 -5.53
CA PRO A 35 7.53 3.30 -5.81
C PRO A 35 6.66 4.19 -4.92
N LEU A 36 7.16 4.47 -3.72
CA LEU A 36 6.56 5.44 -2.81
C LEU A 36 7.38 6.73 -2.85
N MET A 37 6.85 7.76 -3.50
CA MET A 37 7.51 9.07 -3.59
C MET A 37 7.13 9.98 -2.40
N PRO A 38 8.05 10.80 -1.91
CA PRO A 38 7.73 11.84 -0.94
C PRO A 38 6.90 12.96 -1.56
N ASP A 39 6.20 13.72 -0.73
CA ASP A 39 5.49 14.92 -1.15
C ASP A 39 6.43 16.10 -1.46
N GLU A 40 5.88 17.26 -1.81
CA GLU A 40 6.64 18.49 -2.10
C GLU A 40 7.51 18.98 -0.94
N ASN A 41 7.21 18.53 0.29
CA ASN A 41 7.96 18.86 1.50
C ASN A 41 9.00 17.79 1.88
N GLY A 42 9.13 16.73 1.06
CA GLY A 42 10.02 15.61 1.33
C GLY A 42 9.45 14.61 2.36
N LEU A 43 8.17 14.71 2.71
CA LEU A 43 7.52 13.86 3.69
C LEU A 43 6.80 12.70 3.01
N TYR A 44 6.90 11.52 3.61
CA TYR A 44 6.09 10.38 3.19
C TYR A 44 4.68 10.49 3.77
N PRO A 45 3.66 10.00 3.06
CA PRO A 45 2.32 10.03 3.61
C PRO A 45 2.27 9.19 4.89
N VAL A 46 1.41 9.55 5.84
CA VAL A 46 1.23 8.83 7.11
C VAL A 46 0.06 7.84 6.98
N PRO A 47 0.22 6.57 7.41
CA PRO A 47 -0.88 5.61 7.43
C PRO A 47 -2.04 6.11 8.30
N ALA A 48 -3.27 5.93 7.81
CA ALA A 48 -4.51 6.38 8.43
C ALA A 48 -5.48 5.17 8.64
N PRO A 49 -5.08 4.19 9.45
CA PRO A 49 -5.84 2.96 9.63
C PRO A 49 -7.22 3.23 10.22
N GLY A 50 -8.25 2.63 9.63
CA GLY A 50 -9.65 2.82 10.03
C GLY A 50 -10.28 4.13 9.56
N ILE A 51 -9.51 5.04 8.96
CA ILE A 51 -10.01 6.20 8.22
C ILE A 51 -10.04 5.89 6.73
N LYS A 52 -8.95 5.30 6.21
CA LYS A 52 -8.89 4.73 4.86
C LYS A 52 -9.14 3.23 4.94
N THR A 53 -10.36 2.81 4.63
CA THR A 53 -10.79 1.40 4.81
C THR A 53 -10.60 0.53 3.58
N ASP A 54 -10.23 1.14 2.45
CA ASP A 54 -10.25 0.45 1.15
C ASP A 54 -8.82 0.24 0.63
N TRP A 55 -7.94 1.25 0.77
CA TRP A 55 -6.57 1.18 0.28
C TRP A 55 -5.63 2.17 0.99
N GLU A 56 -4.38 1.74 1.18
CA GLU A 56 -3.26 2.60 1.58
C GLU A 56 -1.98 2.13 0.88
N TYR A 57 -1.41 3.04 0.07
CA TYR A 57 -0.15 2.94 -0.69
C TYR A 57 -0.06 1.86 -1.76
#